data_AF-A0A8J2TXF7-F1
#
_entry.id   AF-A0A8J2TXF7-F1
#
_cell.length_a   1.000
_cell.length_b   1.000
_cell.length_c   1.000
_cell.angle_alpha   90.00
_cell.angle_beta   90.00
_cell.angle_gamma   90.00
#
_symmetry.space_group_name_H-M   'P 1'
#
loop_
_entity.id
_entity.type
_entity.pdbx_description
1 polymer ?
#
loop_
_entity_poly.entity_id
_entity_poly.type
_entity_poly.pdbx_seq_one_letter_code
_entity_poly.pdbx_strand_id
1 'polypeptide(L)'
;MNSTLLKLVPAAVALVLGAVVLTLALRAGLTAGADDTLRSEPLVVGEVHALTLNEGIVPFRNTTATVSVESEEPVFLGVANPVDVASYLGGVAVEEITEVQVPGELSHRQVPGENEPPAPPGDLDWWAGSQTGTSVAHSFDVDAEPGMVVLLGAEGQPIEDARVTVTVETDGVFGLSLMGVALASLLFGVAAFLALTWWYDRIRLAPRRSAGERRFPRRPAERGAPSRLDRRGRDRSSGAAGVLGGLRNRVAGAGRAVRPGASRRSSGSRRRR
;
A
#
# COMPACT_ATOMS: atom_id res chain seq x y z
N MET A 1 3.94 -14.77 40.93
CA MET A 1 3.40 -14.17 39.70
C MET A 1 3.19 -15.30 38.69
N ASN A 2 1.94 -15.61 38.33
CA ASN A 2 1.62 -16.85 37.59
C ASN A 2 2.22 -16.79 36.16
N SER A 3 2.99 -17.80 35.77
CA SER A 3 3.62 -17.92 34.44
C SER A 3 2.60 -17.90 33.29
N THR A 4 1.34 -18.18 33.59
CA THR A 4 0.20 -18.07 32.67
C THR A 4 -0.18 -16.62 32.36
N LEU A 5 -0.15 -15.71 33.34
CA LEU A 5 -0.42 -14.29 33.14
C LEU A 5 0.67 -13.62 32.29
N LEU A 6 1.92 -14.07 32.41
CA LEU A 6 3.04 -13.52 31.65
C LEU A 6 2.94 -13.76 30.14
N LYS A 7 2.32 -14.87 29.70
CA LYS A 7 2.19 -15.23 28.27
C LYS A 7 0.89 -14.71 27.63
N LEU A 8 -0.17 -14.53 28.40
CA LEU A 8 -1.47 -14.07 27.89
C LEU A 8 -1.51 -12.56 27.62
N VAL A 9 -0.83 -11.76 28.45
CA VAL A 9 -0.74 -10.31 28.25
C VAL A 9 -0.12 -9.94 26.88
N PRO A 10 1.07 -10.45 26.49
CA PRO A 10 1.66 -10.09 25.19
C PRO A 10 0.85 -10.62 24.00
N ALA A 11 0.20 -11.78 24.12
CA ALA A 11 -0.68 -12.29 23.07
C ALA A 11 -1.91 -11.39 22.87
N ALA A 12 -2.54 -10.93 23.95
CA ALA A 12 -3.65 -10.00 23.89
C ALA A 12 -3.23 -8.64 23.32
N VAL A 13 -2.06 -8.12 23.73
CA VAL A 13 -1.50 -6.87 23.19
C VAL A 13 -1.21 -7.00 21.69
N ALA A 14 -0.59 -8.11 21.25
CA ALA A 14 -0.32 -8.34 19.83
C ALA A 14 -1.60 -8.43 18.99
N LEU A 15 -2.68 -9.00 19.54
CA LEU A 15 -3.97 -9.12 18.86
C LEU A 15 -4.65 -7.74 18.72
N VAL A 16 -4.67 -6.94 19.78
CA VAL A 16 -5.21 -5.57 19.73
C VAL A 16 -4.41 -4.70 18.76
N LEU A 17 -3.08 -4.77 18.83
CA LEU A 17 -2.20 -3.98 17.97
C LEU A 17 -2.31 -4.42 16.50
N GLY A 18 -2.39 -5.72 16.25
CA GLY A 18 -2.67 -6.28 14.93
C GLY A 18 -4.03 -5.83 14.37
N ALA A 19 -5.08 -5.80 15.19
CA ALA A 19 -6.39 -5.31 14.79
C ALA A 19 -6.36 -3.81 14.43
N VAL A 20 -5.71 -2.97 15.24
CA VAL A 20 -5.56 -1.53 14.95
C VAL A 20 -4.80 -1.30 13.66
N VAL A 21 -3.64 -1.95 13.48
CA VAL A 21 -2.84 -1.85 12.25
C VAL A 21 -3.64 -2.33 11.03
N LEU A 22 -4.37 -3.43 11.17
CA LEU A 22 -5.22 -3.95 10.09
C LEU A 22 -6.31 -2.95 9.71
N THR A 23 -7.01 -2.35 10.69
CA THR A 23 -8.05 -1.37 10.42
C THR A 23 -7.53 -0.12 9.73
N LEU A 24 -6.34 0.37 10.13
CA LEU A 24 -5.69 1.51 9.48
C LEU A 24 -5.26 1.17 8.06
N ALA A 25 -4.65 0.00 7.85
CA ALA A 25 -4.23 -0.45 6.53
C ALA A 25 -5.42 -0.64 5.58
N LEU A 26 -6.51 -1.24 6.06
CA LEU A 26 -7.75 -1.38 5.29
C LEU A 26 -8.34 -0.02 4.94
N ARG A 27 -8.43 0.90 5.91
CA ARG A 27 -8.94 2.26 5.67
C ARG A 27 -8.13 2.96 4.59
N ALA A 28 -6.80 2.98 4.72
CA ALA A 28 -5.91 3.60 3.75
C ALA A 28 -6.03 2.98 2.35
N GLY A 29 -6.08 1.65 2.26
CA GLY A 29 -6.21 0.95 0.98
C GLY A 29 -7.59 1.13 0.33
N LEU A 30 -8.67 1.22 1.12
CA LEU A 30 -10.01 1.49 0.60
C LEU A 30 -10.18 2.94 0.15
N THR A 31 -9.50 3.90 0.79
CA THR A 31 -9.57 5.31 0.40
C THR A 31 -8.72 5.62 -0.83
N ALA A 32 -7.50 5.10 -0.92
CA ALA A 32 -6.59 5.32 -2.05
C ALA A 32 -6.88 4.42 -3.26
N GLY A 33 -7.63 3.33 -3.06
CA GLY A 33 -7.82 2.30 -4.09
C GLY A 33 -6.53 1.51 -4.37
N ALA A 34 -6.59 0.61 -5.36
CA ALA A 34 -5.42 -0.15 -5.80
C ALA A 34 -4.43 0.67 -6.65
N ASP A 35 -4.90 1.79 -7.20
CA ASP A 35 -4.14 2.67 -8.09
C ASP A 35 -3.68 3.95 -7.39
N ASP A 36 -3.64 3.99 -6.05
CA ASP A 36 -3.07 5.11 -5.27
C ASP A 36 -3.67 6.49 -5.60
N THR A 37 -4.92 6.52 -6.07
CA THR A 37 -5.58 7.71 -6.59
C THR A 37 -6.82 8.04 -5.78
N LEU A 38 -6.83 9.25 -5.24
CA LEU A 38 -8.00 9.85 -4.60
C LEU A 38 -8.80 10.59 -5.68
N ARG A 39 -10.11 10.33 -5.79
CA ARG A 39 -10.99 11.01 -6.74
C ARG A 39 -12.01 11.86 -6.00
N SER A 40 -12.29 13.04 -6.52
CA SER A 40 -13.45 13.82 -6.10
C SER A 40 -14.72 13.19 -6.65
N GLU A 41 -15.85 13.54 -6.05
CA GLU A 41 -17.14 13.31 -6.67
C GLU A 41 -17.22 14.12 -7.97
N PRO A 42 -17.84 13.58 -9.03
CA PRO A 42 -17.96 14.32 -10.28
C PRO A 42 -18.91 15.49 -10.11
N LEU A 43 -18.41 16.70 -10.36
CA LEU A 43 -19.23 17.90 -10.41
C LEU A 43 -19.87 18.00 -11.80
N VAL A 44 -21.21 17.96 -11.85
CA VAL A 44 -21.95 18.29 -13.07
C VAL A 44 -22.13 19.80 -13.09
N VAL A 45 -21.55 20.43 -14.11
CA VAL A 45 -21.64 21.87 -14.30
C VAL A 45 -22.98 22.18 -14.99
N GLY A 46 -23.71 23.17 -14.47
CA GLY A 46 -24.91 23.69 -15.14
C GLY A 46 -24.55 24.54 -16.37
N GLU A 47 -25.56 25.21 -16.95
CA GLU A 47 -25.36 26.11 -18.10
C GLU A 47 -24.50 27.33 -17.69
N VAL A 48 -23.21 27.28 -17.99
CA VAL A 48 -22.24 28.36 -17.70
C VAL A 48 -21.28 28.55 -18.86
N HIS A 49 -20.76 29.77 -19.05
CA HIS A 49 -19.84 30.05 -20.16
C HIS A 49 -18.43 29.56 -19.88
N ALA A 50 -17.98 29.61 -18.63
CA ALA A 50 -16.67 29.13 -18.24
C ALA A 50 -16.71 28.51 -16.85
N LEU A 51 -15.86 27.50 -16.64
CA LEU A 51 -15.52 26.99 -15.32
C LEU A 51 -14.04 27.25 -15.06
N THR A 52 -13.71 27.77 -13.89
CA THR A 52 -12.33 28.07 -13.50
C THR A 52 -11.93 27.29 -12.26
N LEU A 53 -10.71 26.78 -12.26
CA LEU A 53 -10.08 26.10 -11.13
C LEU A 53 -8.67 26.67 -10.95
N ASN A 54 -8.41 27.16 -9.74
CA ASN A 54 -7.06 27.57 -9.34
C ASN A 54 -6.31 26.36 -8.81
N GLU A 55 -5.16 26.02 -9.39
CA GLU A 55 -4.37 24.85 -8.99
C GLU A 55 -3.93 24.89 -7.52
N GLY A 56 -3.74 26.10 -6.98
CA GLY A 56 -3.31 26.33 -5.61
C GLY A 56 -4.34 26.02 -4.52
N ILE A 57 -5.60 25.74 -4.89
CA ILE A 57 -6.65 25.36 -3.91
C ILE A 57 -6.62 23.87 -3.57
N VAL A 58 -5.86 23.06 -4.30
CA VAL A 58 -5.74 21.62 -4.05
C VAL A 58 -4.98 21.38 -2.74
N PRO A 59 -5.58 20.74 -1.72
CA PRO A 59 -5.04 20.67 -0.36
C PRO A 59 -3.97 19.57 -0.18
N PHE A 60 -3.08 19.42 -1.17
CA PHE A 60 -2.02 18.41 -1.16
C PHE A 60 -0.63 19.03 -1.37
N ARG A 61 0.41 18.22 -1.18
CA ARG A 61 1.82 18.60 -1.33
C ARG A 61 2.58 17.42 -1.89
N ASN A 62 3.53 17.68 -2.78
CA ASN A 62 4.39 16.73 -3.48
C ASN A 62 3.58 15.62 -4.18
N THR A 63 2.50 16.01 -4.85
CA THR A 63 1.57 15.10 -5.52
C THR A 63 1.20 15.65 -6.88
N THR A 64 0.89 14.74 -7.81
CA THR A 64 0.31 15.10 -9.11
C THR A 64 -1.21 15.13 -9.00
N ALA A 65 -1.82 16.24 -9.37
CA ALA A 65 -3.27 16.34 -9.53
C ALA A 65 -3.62 16.30 -11.02
N THR A 66 -4.77 15.73 -11.35
CA THR A 66 -5.32 15.66 -12.72
C THR A 66 -6.75 16.13 -12.70
N VAL A 67 -7.05 17.16 -13.49
CA VAL A 67 -8.41 17.61 -13.76
C VAL A 67 -8.86 16.95 -15.05
N SER A 68 -9.92 16.17 -14.98
CA SER A 68 -10.52 15.48 -16.13
C SER A 68 -11.93 16.00 -16.35
N VAL A 69 -12.27 16.22 -17.62
CA VAL A 69 -13.58 16.68 -18.03
C VAL A 69 -14.16 15.73 -19.06
N GLU A 70 -15.42 15.37 -18.87
CA GLU A 70 -16.22 14.60 -19.81
C GLU A 70 -17.47 15.42 -20.16
N SER A 71 -17.74 15.59 -21.45
CA SER A 71 -18.88 16.36 -21.95
C SER A 71 -19.44 15.68 -23.20
N GLU A 72 -20.72 15.88 -23.49
CA GLU A 72 -21.32 15.46 -24.75
C GLU A 72 -20.87 16.34 -25.93
N GLU A 73 -20.67 17.63 -25.66
CA GLU A 73 -20.16 18.60 -26.61
C GLU A 73 -18.65 18.83 -26.46
N PRO A 74 -17.94 19.21 -27.55
CA PRO A 74 -16.53 19.56 -27.47
C PRO A 74 -16.28 20.76 -26.55
N VAL A 75 -15.43 20.56 -25.55
CA VAL A 75 -14.98 21.58 -24.61
C VAL A 75 -13.50 21.88 -24.82
N PHE A 76 -13.10 23.10 -24.51
CA PHE A 76 -11.74 23.57 -24.46
C PHE A 76 -11.27 23.62 -23.00
N LEU A 77 -10.19 22.93 -22.69
CA LEU A 77 -9.50 23.02 -21.41
C LEU A 77 -8.15 23.70 -21.64
N GLY A 78 -7.97 24.88 -21.03
CA GLY A 78 -6.75 25.68 -21.10
C GLY A 78 -6.14 25.93 -19.74
N VAL A 79 -4.84 26.20 -19.72
CA VAL A 79 -4.09 26.59 -18.51
C VAL A 79 -3.34 27.87 -18.82
N ALA A 80 -3.48 28.88 -17.97
CA ALA A 80 -2.81 30.16 -18.14
C ALA A 80 -2.59 30.89 -16.81
N ASN A 81 -1.95 32.07 -16.90
CA ASN A 81 -1.78 32.94 -15.75
C ASN A 81 -3.14 33.49 -15.29
N PRO A 82 -3.41 33.58 -13.98
CA PRO A 82 -4.66 34.14 -13.45
C PRO A 82 -4.99 35.55 -13.97
N VAL A 83 -3.97 36.37 -14.26
CA VAL A 83 -4.17 37.74 -14.77
C VAL A 83 -4.73 37.73 -16.20
N ASP A 84 -4.21 36.87 -17.07
CA ASP A 84 -4.67 36.76 -18.46
C ASP A 84 -6.09 36.19 -18.52
N VAL A 85 -6.36 35.16 -17.70
CA VAL A 85 -7.70 34.56 -17.58
C VAL A 85 -8.72 35.57 -17.05
N ALA A 86 -8.39 36.31 -15.98
CA ALA A 86 -9.29 37.30 -15.42
C ALA A 86 -9.60 38.44 -16.41
N SER A 87 -8.62 38.83 -17.24
CA SER A 87 -8.85 39.82 -18.30
C SER A 87 -9.73 39.27 -19.42
N TYR A 88 -9.55 38.02 -19.82
CA TYR A 88 -10.30 37.39 -20.89
C TYR A 88 -11.76 37.10 -20.50
N LEU A 89 -11.99 36.64 -19.27
CA LEU A 89 -13.33 36.33 -18.74
C LEU A 89 -14.00 37.55 -18.08
N GLY A 90 -13.53 38.76 -18.36
CA GLY A 90 -14.04 39.99 -17.78
C GLY A 90 -15.53 40.21 -18.07
N GLY A 91 -16.38 40.03 -17.04
CA GLY A 91 -17.82 40.18 -17.15
C GLY A 91 -18.55 39.00 -17.80
N VAL A 92 -17.86 37.89 -18.05
CA VAL A 92 -18.45 36.61 -18.47
C VAL A 92 -19.02 35.88 -17.26
N ALA A 93 -20.09 35.12 -17.43
CA ALA A 93 -20.61 34.26 -16.37
C ALA A 93 -19.68 33.07 -16.14
N VAL A 94 -19.12 32.95 -14.94
CA VAL A 94 -18.12 31.93 -14.60
C VAL A 94 -18.55 31.12 -13.40
N GLU A 95 -18.38 29.80 -13.47
CA GLU A 95 -18.43 28.90 -12.33
C GLU A 95 -17.01 28.78 -11.76
N GLU A 96 -16.79 29.24 -10.53
CA GLU A 96 -15.47 29.18 -9.89
C GLU A 96 -15.43 28.01 -8.89
N ILE A 97 -14.51 27.07 -9.08
CA ILE A 97 -14.22 26.05 -8.07
C ILE A 97 -13.41 26.71 -6.96
N THR A 98 -14.00 26.75 -5.77
CA THR A 98 -13.44 27.45 -4.59
C THR A 98 -12.74 26.51 -3.62
N GLU A 99 -13.12 25.23 -3.61
CA GLU A 99 -12.51 24.22 -2.75
C GLU A 99 -12.52 22.85 -3.42
N VAL A 100 -11.42 22.11 -3.26
CA VAL A 100 -11.26 20.75 -3.78
C VAL A 100 -11.07 19.81 -2.58
N GLN A 101 -12.08 19.00 -2.26
CA GLN A 101 -11.97 17.97 -1.22
C GLN A 101 -11.82 16.59 -1.87
N VAL A 102 -10.75 15.87 -1.50
CA VAL A 102 -10.45 14.56 -2.08
C VAL A 102 -10.05 13.57 -0.97
N PRO A 103 -10.76 12.44 -0.80
CA PRO A 103 -12.03 12.10 -1.43
C PRO A 103 -13.17 12.97 -0.90
N GLY A 104 -14.06 13.45 -1.76
CA GLY A 104 -15.17 14.32 -1.36
C GLY A 104 -15.73 15.19 -2.49
N GLU A 105 -16.53 16.18 -2.11
CA GLU A 105 -17.23 17.08 -3.02
C GLU A 105 -16.33 18.25 -3.49
N LEU A 106 -16.66 18.81 -4.65
CA LEU A 106 -16.07 20.05 -5.16
C LEU A 106 -17.00 21.22 -4.80
N SER A 107 -16.49 22.20 -4.07
CA SER A 107 -17.27 23.41 -3.77
C SER A 107 -17.08 24.44 -4.88
N HIS A 108 -18.18 24.95 -5.40
CA HIS A 108 -18.19 25.97 -6.45
C HIS A 108 -18.99 27.19 -6.04
N ARG A 109 -18.75 28.28 -6.74
CA ARG A 109 -19.54 29.51 -6.63
C ARG A 109 -19.70 30.11 -8.01
N GLN A 110 -20.93 30.47 -8.33
CA GLN A 110 -21.22 31.20 -9.54
C GLN A 110 -20.85 32.68 -9.41
N VAL A 111 -20.13 33.19 -10.40
CA VAL A 111 -19.85 34.60 -10.61
C VAL A 111 -20.74 35.07 -11.77
N PRO A 112 -21.71 35.96 -11.51
CA PRO A 112 -22.60 36.43 -12.55
C PRO A 112 -21.85 37.30 -13.56
N GLY A 113 -22.25 37.17 -14.82
CA GLY A 113 -21.76 37.97 -15.93
C GLY A 113 -22.78 37.97 -17.06
N GLU A 114 -22.69 38.96 -17.94
CA GLU A 114 -23.61 39.17 -19.05
C GLU A 114 -22.91 39.13 -20.42
N ASN A 115 -21.58 39.10 -20.41
CA ASN A 115 -20.77 39.08 -21.63
C ASN A 115 -20.49 37.65 -22.07
N GLU A 116 -20.31 37.48 -23.37
CA GLU A 116 -19.70 36.29 -23.96
C GLU A 116 -18.17 36.46 -24.01
N PRO A 117 -17.39 35.36 -24.05
CA PRO A 117 -15.95 35.44 -24.27
C PRO A 117 -15.62 36.23 -25.54
N PRO A 118 -14.65 37.17 -25.50
CA PRO A 118 -14.41 38.11 -26.59
C PRO A 118 -13.86 37.47 -27.88
N ALA A 119 -13.37 36.23 -27.80
CA ALA A 119 -12.89 35.44 -28.93
C ALA A 119 -12.94 33.95 -28.56
N PRO A 120 -12.97 33.02 -29.54
CA PRO A 120 -12.83 31.59 -29.26
C PRO A 120 -11.53 31.30 -28.51
N PRO A 121 -11.55 30.40 -27.51
CA PRO A 121 -10.36 30.16 -26.69
C PRO A 121 -9.22 29.51 -27.46
N GLY A 122 -9.51 28.75 -28.52
CA GLY A 122 -8.52 28.12 -29.40
C GLY A 122 -7.68 29.11 -30.23
N ASP A 123 -8.14 30.35 -30.38
CA ASP A 123 -7.45 31.39 -31.18
C ASP A 123 -6.42 32.20 -30.36
N LEU A 124 -6.26 31.89 -29.08
CA LEU A 124 -5.42 32.66 -28.16
C LEU A 124 -4.06 31.97 -27.94
N ASP A 125 -2.97 32.70 -28.20
CA ASP A 125 -1.62 32.14 -28.14
C ASP A 125 -0.96 32.20 -26.74
N TRP A 126 -1.63 32.79 -25.75
CA TRP A 126 -1.09 33.01 -24.41
C TRP A 126 -1.37 31.86 -23.42
N TRP A 127 -2.10 30.82 -23.83
CA TRP A 127 -2.26 29.61 -23.03
C TRP A 127 -0.91 28.92 -22.83
N ALA A 128 -0.59 28.57 -21.58
CA ALA A 128 0.57 27.75 -21.25
C ALA A 128 0.41 26.31 -21.77
N GLY A 129 -0.83 25.83 -21.85
CA GLY A 129 -1.21 24.58 -22.48
C GLY A 129 -2.72 24.51 -22.69
N SER A 130 -3.15 23.77 -23.71
CA SER A 130 -4.57 23.59 -24.00
C SER A 130 -4.86 22.26 -24.68
N GLN A 131 -6.09 21.79 -24.50
CA GLN A 131 -6.65 20.62 -25.16
C GLN A 131 -8.13 20.87 -25.48
N THR A 132 -8.61 20.32 -26.59
CA THR A 132 -10.00 20.43 -27.01
C THR A 132 -10.55 19.06 -27.35
N GLY A 133 -11.76 18.76 -26.89
CA GLY A 133 -12.43 17.48 -27.16
C GLY A 133 -13.63 17.26 -26.24
N THR A 134 -14.30 16.12 -26.39
CA THR A 134 -15.39 15.69 -25.49
C THR A 134 -14.87 15.03 -24.21
N SER A 135 -13.61 14.59 -24.23
CA SER A 135 -12.88 14.12 -23.06
C SER A 135 -11.49 14.74 -23.07
N VAL A 136 -11.21 15.57 -22.08
CA VAL A 136 -9.94 16.29 -21.95
C VAL A 136 -9.43 16.16 -20.52
N ALA A 137 -8.11 16.11 -20.36
CA ALA A 137 -7.50 15.99 -19.05
C ALA A 137 -6.20 16.80 -18.98
N HIS A 138 -5.96 17.44 -17.85
CA HIS A 138 -4.73 18.15 -17.56
C HIS A 138 -4.16 17.72 -16.21
N SER A 139 -2.90 17.30 -16.22
CA SER A 139 -2.15 16.91 -15.04
C SER A 139 -1.13 17.98 -14.69
N PHE A 140 -1.07 18.37 -13.42
CA PHE A 140 -0.14 19.35 -12.87
C PHE A 140 0.45 18.87 -11.54
N ASP A 141 1.64 19.37 -11.24
CA ASP A 141 2.30 19.18 -9.95
C ASP A 141 1.79 20.24 -8.97
N VAL A 142 1.23 19.81 -7.84
CA VAL A 142 0.62 20.71 -6.84
C VAL A 142 1.64 21.66 -6.20
N ASP A 143 2.95 21.32 -6.23
CA ASP A 143 4.01 22.18 -5.71
C ASP A 143 4.69 23.06 -6.77
N ALA A 144 4.30 22.94 -8.03
CA ALA A 144 4.76 23.86 -9.08
C ALA A 144 4.13 25.25 -8.91
N GLU A 145 4.56 26.20 -9.75
CA GLU A 145 3.94 27.53 -9.80
C GLU A 145 2.47 27.36 -10.23
N PRO A 146 1.49 27.78 -9.42
CA PRO A 146 0.09 27.48 -9.67
C PRO A 146 -0.44 28.26 -10.88
N GLY A 147 -0.99 27.51 -11.84
CA GLY A 147 -1.76 28.03 -12.95
C GLY A 147 -3.24 28.19 -12.62
N MET A 148 -3.97 28.79 -13.56
CA MET A 148 -5.42 28.77 -13.59
C MET A 148 -5.89 27.88 -14.73
N VAL A 149 -6.57 26.80 -14.38
CA VAL A 149 -7.23 25.91 -15.33
C VAL A 149 -8.59 26.50 -15.66
N VAL A 150 -8.90 26.56 -16.96
CA VAL A 150 -10.14 27.12 -17.49
C VAL A 150 -10.77 26.10 -18.41
N LEU A 151 -12.06 25.86 -18.22
CA LEU A 151 -12.89 25.06 -19.10
C LEU A 151 -13.90 25.98 -19.77
N LEU A 152 -13.97 25.94 -21.10
CA LEU A 152 -14.85 26.72 -21.97
C LEU A 152 -15.50 25.80 -23.02
N GLY A 153 -16.58 26.22 -23.65
CA GLY A 153 -17.01 25.60 -24.91
C GLY A 153 -15.92 25.78 -25.98
N ALA A 154 -15.74 24.79 -26.87
CA ALA A 154 -14.64 24.82 -27.85
C ALA A 154 -14.62 26.08 -28.73
N GLU A 155 -15.80 26.63 -29.04
CA GLU A 155 -15.99 27.82 -29.89
C GLU A 155 -16.42 29.05 -29.06
N GLY A 156 -16.34 28.99 -27.72
CA GLY A 156 -16.75 30.06 -26.82
C GLY A 156 -18.23 30.05 -26.44
N GLN A 157 -18.97 29.00 -26.82
CA GLN A 157 -20.36 28.79 -26.41
C GLN A 157 -20.49 28.34 -24.93
N PRO A 158 -21.68 28.45 -24.33
CA PRO A 158 -21.96 27.87 -23.02
C PRO A 158 -21.67 26.36 -22.97
N ILE A 159 -21.20 25.90 -21.82
CA ILE A 159 -21.03 24.49 -21.52
C ILE A 159 -22.32 23.98 -20.88
N GLU A 160 -22.81 22.84 -21.36
CA GLU A 160 -23.95 22.13 -20.79
C GLU A 160 -23.53 20.73 -20.33
N ASP A 161 -23.99 20.33 -19.14
CA ASP A 161 -23.85 18.96 -18.59
C ASP A 161 -22.41 18.40 -18.57
N ALA A 162 -21.39 19.25 -18.52
CA ALA A 162 -20.01 18.81 -18.39
C ALA A 162 -19.74 18.25 -17.00
N ARG A 163 -19.11 17.08 -16.95
CA ARG A 163 -18.68 16.40 -15.74
C ARG A 163 -17.21 16.69 -15.49
N VAL A 164 -16.92 17.38 -14.40
CA VAL A 164 -15.55 17.69 -13.97
C VAL A 164 -15.17 16.83 -12.78
N THR A 165 -14.02 16.16 -12.88
CA THR A 165 -13.49 15.29 -11.83
C THR A 165 -12.04 15.67 -11.55
N VAL A 166 -11.70 15.84 -10.28
CA VAL A 166 -10.31 16.05 -9.84
C VAL A 166 -9.80 14.76 -9.23
N THR A 167 -8.67 14.27 -9.74
CA THR A 167 -7.97 13.09 -9.24
C THR A 167 -6.61 13.49 -8.71
N VAL A 168 -6.24 13.03 -7.52
CA VAL A 168 -4.91 13.25 -6.93
C VAL A 168 -4.20 11.91 -6.83
N GLU A 169 -2.99 11.83 -7.39
CA GLU A 169 -2.11 10.67 -7.30
C GLU A 169 -1.24 10.79 -6.04
N THR A 170 -1.30 9.77 -5.18
CA THR A 170 -0.55 9.70 -3.93
C THR A 170 0.45 8.56 -3.98
N ASP A 171 1.72 8.87 -4.26
CA ASP A 171 2.78 7.87 -4.36
C ASP A 171 2.93 7.05 -3.06
N GLY A 172 2.68 5.73 -3.14
CA GLY A 172 3.12 4.75 -2.15
C GLY A 172 2.18 4.47 -0.98
N VAL A 173 0.96 5.01 -0.98
CA VAL A 173 -0.04 4.75 0.06
C VAL A 173 -0.48 3.27 0.04
N PHE A 174 -0.63 2.68 -1.14
CA PHE A 174 -0.97 1.28 -1.37
C PHE A 174 0.16 0.37 -0.92
N GLY A 175 1.41 0.74 -1.21
CA GLY A 175 2.60 0.03 -0.74
C GLY A 175 2.68 0.00 0.80
N LEU A 176 2.42 1.13 1.45
CA LEU A 176 2.35 1.23 2.92
C LEU A 176 1.18 0.44 3.51
N SER A 177 0.01 0.47 2.86
CA SER A 177 -1.16 -0.33 3.26
C SER A 177 -0.85 -1.83 3.20
N LEU A 178 -0.23 -2.30 2.11
CA LEU A 178 0.16 -3.70 1.96
C LEU A 178 1.16 -4.14 3.03
N MET A 179 2.13 -3.27 3.35
CA MET A 179 3.08 -3.51 4.43
C MET A 179 2.39 -3.54 5.80
N GLY A 180 1.37 -2.70 6.01
CA GLY A 180 0.52 -2.73 7.19
C GLY A 180 -0.27 -4.04 7.32
N VAL A 181 -0.87 -4.54 6.24
CA VAL A 181 -1.57 -5.84 6.21
C VAL A 181 -0.59 -6.99 6.50
N ALA A 182 0.62 -6.95 5.93
CA ALA A 182 1.65 -7.94 6.20
C ALA A 182 2.08 -7.93 7.68
N LEU A 183 2.28 -6.75 8.26
CA LEU A 183 2.62 -6.59 9.68
C LEU A 183 1.50 -7.06 10.59
N ALA A 184 0.23 -6.73 10.30
CA ALA A 184 -0.92 -7.21 11.05
C ALA A 184 -1.01 -8.74 11.00
N SER A 185 -0.84 -9.33 9.81
CA SER A 185 -0.83 -10.79 9.61
C SER A 185 0.27 -11.46 10.44
N LEU A 186 1.46 -10.85 10.50
CA LEU A 186 2.57 -11.32 11.34
C LEU A 186 2.19 -11.26 12.84
N LEU A 187 1.61 -10.16 13.31
CA LEU A 187 1.18 -10.01 14.71
C LEU A 187 0.09 -11.02 15.09
N PHE A 188 -0.89 -11.25 14.22
CA PHE A 188 -1.89 -12.31 14.41
C PHE A 188 -1.25 -13.70 14.44
N GLY A 189 -0.27 -13.97 13.57
CA GLY A 189 0.51 -15.21 13.58
C GLY A 189 1.25 -15.43 14.90
N VAL A 190 1.90 -14.39 15.44
CA VAL A 190 2.57 -14.43 16.74
C VAL A 190 1.58 -14.67 17.87
N ALA A 191 0.44 -13.96 17.88
CA ALA A 191 -0.60 -14.13 18.88
C ALA A 191 -1.16 -15.57 18.87
N ALA A 192 -1.44 -16.12 17.67
CA ALA A 192 -1.88 -17.50 17.50
C ALA A 192 -0.82 -18.49 17.98
N PHE A 193 0.46 -18.30 17.61
CA PHE A 193 1.55 -19.17 18.06
C PHE A 193 1.69 -19.19 19.60
N LEU A 194 1.60 -18.04 20.26
CA LEU A 194 1.63 -17.95 21.72
C LEU A 194 0.40 -18.63 22.37
N ALA A 195 -0.77 -18.50 21.76
CA ALA A 195 -1.98 -19.17 22.23
C ALA A 195 -1.90 -20.70 22.07
N LEU A 196 -1.39 -21.18 20.93
CA LEU A 196 -1.20 -22.61 20.65
C LEU A 196 -0.15 -23.24 21.58
N THR A 197 0.98 -22.58 21.80
CA THR A 197 2.01 -23.06 22.73
C THR A 197 1.49 -23.13 24.16
N TRP A 198 0.69 -22.15 24.59
CA TRP A 198 0.02 -22.21 25.90
C TRP A 198 -1.01 -23.35 25.98
N TRP A 199 -1.82 -23.56 24.94
CA TRP A 199 -2.80 -24.65 24.91
C TRP A 199 -2.13 -26.03 24.94
N TYR A 200 -0.99 -26.17 24.25
CA TYR A 200 -0.21 -27.40 24.22
C TYR A 200 0.40 -27.77 25.58
N ASP A 201 0.95 -26.78 26.29
CA ASP A 201 1.45 -26.95 27.66
C ASP A 201 0.34 -27.39 28.62
N ARG A 202 -0.89 -26.91 28.41
CA ARG A 202 -2.06 -27.25 29.25
C ARG A 202 -2.54 -28.70 29.06
N ILE A 203 -2.43 -29.24 27.84
CA ILE A 203 -2.85 -30.62 27.54
C ILE A 203 -1.81 -31.65 28.02
N ARG A 204 -0.54 -31.26 28.17
CA ARG A 204 0.56 -32.15 28.60
C ARG A 204 0.73 -32.31 30.11
N LEU A 205 -0.34 -32.19 30.90
CA LEU A 205 -0.30 -32.46 32.34
C LEU A 205 -1.17 -33.68 32.71
N ALA A 206 -0.71 -34.85 32.29
CA ALA A 206 -0.88 -36.05 33.09
C ALA A 206 0.51 -36.64 33.33
N PRO A 207 1.20 -36.26 34.43
CA PRO A 207 2.31 -37.07 34.90
C PRO A 207 1.72 -38.45 35.16
N ARG A 208 2.11 -39.45 34.37
CA ARG A 208 1.99 -40.84 34.80
C ARG A 208 2.81 -40.91 36.09
N ARG A 209 2.10 -40.82 37.22
CA ARG A 209 2.61 -41.16 38.54
C ARG A 209 3.45 -42.42 38.35
N SER A 210 4.72 -42.30 38.70
CA SER A 210 5.66 -43.40 38.84
C SER A 210 4.94 -44.57 39.51
N ALA A 211 4.52 -45.53 38.70
CA ALA A 211 3.81 -46.70 39.17
C ALA A 211 4.85 -47.62 39.81
N GLY A 212 4.87 -47.61 41.14
CA GLY A 212 5.35 -48.73 41.93
C GLY A 212 6.85 -48.77 42.13
N GLU A 213 7.29 -47.97 43.09
CA GLU A 213 8.30 -48.39 44.04
C GLU A 213 7.87 -49.74 44.65
N ARG A 214 8.26 -50.85 44.00
CA ARG A 214 8.05 -52.20 44.53
C ARG A 214 8.97 -52.37 45.71
N ARG A 215 8.43 -52.06 46.88
CA ARG A 215 8.96 -52.41 48.19
C ARG A 215 9.11 -53.94 48.25
N PHE A 216 10.30 -54.44 47.99
CA PHE A 216 10.63 -55.85 48.26
C PHE A 216 10.59 -56.08 49.78
N PRO A 217 9.85 -57.06 50.29
CA PRO A 217 9.94 -57.44 51.69
C PRO A 217 11.28 -58.13 51.94
N ARG A 218 12.11 -57.55 52.83
CA ARG A 218 13.26 -58.22 53.42
C ARG A 218 12.78 -59.47 54.17
N ARG A 219 13.15 -60.65 53.71
CA ARG A 219 13.08 -61.89 54.51
C ARG A 219 14.31 -62.01 55.42
N PRO A 220 14.18 -62.64 56.60
CA PRO A 220 15.19 -62.63 57.65
C PRO A 220 16.36 -63.56 57.35
N ALA A 221 17.49 -63.27 58.01
CA ALA A 221 18.74 -64.00 57.93
C ALA A 221 18.60 -65.47 58.36
N GLU A 222 19.04 -66.38 57.49
CA GLU A 222 19.40 -67.74 57.89
C GLU A 222 20.86 -68.02 57.51
N ARG A 223 21.50 -68.73 58.43
CA ARG A 223 22.92 -68.78 58.72
C ARG A 223 23.48 -70.08 58.14
N GLY A 224 24.53 -70.02 57.33
CA GLY A 224 25.25 -71.24 56.92
C GLY A 224 26.12 -71.10 55.68
N ALA A 225 27.40 -70.75 55.88
CA ALA A 225 28.49 -71.12 54.98
C ALA A 225 29.10 -72.46 55.46
N PRO A 226 30.11 -73.10 54.81
CA PRO A 226 30.75 -72.81 53.51
C PRO A 226 30.92 -74.07 52.62
N SER A 227 31.34 -73.92 51.36
CA SER A 227 32.22 -74.91 50.68
C SER A 227 32.92 -74.31 49.45
N ARG A 228 34.20 -74.63 49.36
CA ARG A 228 35.20 -74.23 48.36
C ARG A 228 35.10 -75.05 47.06
N LEU A 229 35.95 -74.63 46.12
CA LEU A 229 36.58 -75.32 44.99
C LEU A 229 35.87 -75.09 43.65
N ASP A 230 36.45 -74.36 42.69
CA ASP A 230 37.70 -74.56 41.92
C ASP A 230 37.32 -74.99 40.49
N ARG A 231 38.21 -74.67 39.55
CA ARG A 231 38.34 -75.22 38.19
C ARG A 231 37.81 -74.40 37.01
N ARG A 232 38.73 -73.56 36.52
CA ARG A 232 39.29 -73.57 35.16
C ARG A 232 38.36 -74.02 34.01
N GLY A 233 38.13 -73.09 33.09
CA GLY A 233 38.88 -73.11 31.84
C GLY A 233 38.08 -73.10 30.54
N ARG A 234 38.52 -72.20 29.63
CA ARG A 234 38.62 -72.39 28.16
C ARG A 234 37.29 -72.18 27.40
N ASP A 235 37.16 -71.51 26.26
CA ASP A 235 38.01 -70.74 25.34
C ASP A 235 37.08 -70.07 24.30
N ARG A 236 37.57 -69.02 23.61
CA ARG A 236 37.31 -68.66 22.19
C ARG A 236 35.88 -68.20 21.84
N SER A 237 35.62 -67.25 20.94
CA SER A 237 36.40 -66.61 19.88
C SER A 237 35.53 -65.53 19.22
N SER A 238 36.18 -64.58 18.54
CA SER A 238 35.66 -63.71 17.46
C SER A 238 34.58 -62.71 17.86
N GLY A 239 34.62 -61.45 17.48
CA GLY A 239 35.41 -60.73 16.48
C GLY A 239 34.66 -59.39 16.30
N ALA A 240 35.34 -58.26 16.51
CA ALA A 240 35.79 -57.41 15.42
C ALA A 240 34.67 -56.59 14.74
N ALA A 241 34.58 -55.32 15.13
CA ALA A 241 34.36 -54.11 14.29
C ALA A 241 33.92 -52.98 15.26
N GLY A 242 34.75 -51.98 15.58
CA GLY A 242 35.31 -51.01 14.64
C GLY A 242 34.27 -49.90 14.44
N VAL A 243 34.11 -48.95 15.38
CA VAL A 243 34.88 -47.69 15.53
C VAL A 243 34.75 -46.76 14.31
N LEU A 244 34.27 -45.54 14.60
CA LEU A 244 34.62 -44.21 14.07
C LEU A 244 33.33 -43.44 13.70
N GLY A 245 32.99 -42.30 14.29
CA GLY A 245 33.83 -41.29 14.90
C GLY A 245 34.10 -40.16 13.92
N GLY A 246 33.48 -39.01 14.16
CA GLY A 246 34.08 -37.70 13.89
C GLY A 246 33.90 -37.09 12.50
N LEU A 247 33.17 -35.96 12.50
CA LEU A 247 33.60 -34.65 11.96
C LEU A 247 34.34 -34.63 10.61
N ARG A 248 33.80 -33.89 9.63
CA ARG A 248 34.45 -32.67 9.13
C ARG A 248 33.68 -31.88 8.06
N ASN A 249 33.84 -30.57 8.22
CA ASN A 249 33.59 -29.43 7.34
C ASN A 249 34.30 -29.50 5.98
N ARG A 250 33.66 -28.96 4.93
CA ARG A 250 34.23 -28.18 3.77
C ARG A 250 33.05 -27.79 2.84
N VAL A 251 32.66 -26.51 2.72
CA VAL A 251 33.20 -25.44 1.84
C VAL A 251 33.26 -25.83 0.36
N ALA A 252 32.43 -25.20 -0.49
CA ALA A 252 32.81 -24.51 -1.75
C ALA A 252 31.60 -24.12 -2.63
N GLY A 253 31.70 -22.96 -3.30
CA GLY A 253 30.89 -22.55 -4.47
C GLY A 253 29.98 -21.33 -4.19
N ALA A 254 30.41 -20.07 -4.24
CA ALA A 254 31.09 -19.30 -5.29
C ALA A 254 30.28 -19.12 -6.58
N GLY A 255 29.51 -18.01 -6.63
CA GLY A 255 29.55 -17.04 -7.72
C GLY A 255 28.67 -17.27 -8.96
N ARG A 256 27.69 -16.38 -9.17
CA ARG A 256 27.56 -15.69 -10.47
C ARG A 256 26.78 -14.39 -10.35
N ALA A 257 27.47 -13.30 -10.63
CA ALA A 257 26.91 -11.97 -10.81
C ALA A 257 26.12 -11.89 -12.12
N VAL A 258 24.98 -11.21 -12.09
CA VAL A 258 24.24 -10.76 -13.27
C VAL A 258 24.25 -9.23 -13.25
N ARG A 259 24.83 -8.62 -14.28
CA ARG A 259 24.69 -7.20 -14.60
C ARG A 259 24.34 -7.05 -16.09
N PRO A 260 23.71 -5.92 -16.46
CA PRO A 260 22.76 -5.85 -17.58
C PRO A 260 23.35 -5.24 -18.86
N GLY A 261 22.68 -5.47 -19.98
CA GLY A 261 22.82 -4.76 -21.25
C GLY A 261 21.71 -5.26 -22.20
N ALA A 262 21.10 -4.50 -23.09
CA ALA A 262 21.33 -3.13 -23.53
C ALA A 262 20.01 -2.60 -24.14
N SER A 263 19.77 -1.30 -23.98
CA SER A 263 18.66 -0.55 -24.55
C SER A 263 18.78 -0.42 -26.07
N ARG A 264 17.65 -0.68 -26.75
CA ARG A 264 17.40 -0.38 -28.16
C ARG A 264 17.50 1.13 -28.43
N ARG A 265 18.23 1.51 -29.47
CA ARG A 265 18.20 2.85 -30.06
C ARG A 265 17.73 2.71 -31.51
N SER A 266 16.46 3.04 -31.76
CA SER A 266 15.92 3.24 -33.10
C SER A 266 15.83 4.75 -33.35
N SER A 267 16.65 5.27 -34.26
CA SER A 267 16.53 6.64 -34.77
C SER A 267 16.32 6.55 -36.27
N GLY A 268 15.10 6.87 -36.68
CA GLY A 268 14.65 6.93 -38.07
C GLY A 268 15.07 8.21 -38.79
N SER A 269 15.46 8.01 -40.04
CA SER A 269 15.21 8.84 -41.23
C SER A 269 15.05 10.36 -41.09
N ARG A 270 16.11 11.07 -41.50
CA ARG A 270 16.00 12.40 -42.13
C ARG A 270 15.63 12.24 -43.61
N ARG A 271 14.45 12.72 -44.00
CA ARG A 271 14.15 13.11 -45.38
C ARG A 271 14.00 14.64 -45.38
N ARG A 272 14.87 15.33 -46.11
CA ARG A 272 14.67 16.72 -46.53
C ARG A 272 14.05 16.69 -47.93
N ARG A 273 12.93 17.39 -48.08
CA ARG A 273 12.55 18.10 -49.30
C ARG A 273 12.73 19.58 -49.01
#